data_AF-A0A0R2QV36-F1
#
_entry.id   AF-A0A0R2QV36-F1
#
_cell.length_a   1.000
_cell.length_b   1.000
_cell.length_c   1.000
_cell.angle_alpha   90.00
_cell.angle_beta   90.00
_cell.angle_gamma   90.00
#
_symmetry.space_group_name_H-M   'P 1'
#
loop_
_entity.id
_entity.type
_entity.pdbx_description
1 polymer ?
#
loop_
_entity_poly.entity_id
_entity_poly.type
_entity_poly.pdbx_seq_one_letter_code
_entity_poly.pdbx_strand_id
1 'polypeptide(L)'
;MSILAKYNAAMEAKDEAAMNEILHDDYKFTMHASGNVLGKADVIKWAMSGDIKRDKIRVIFENDEIGVEHAFVSFNDGNTEAVMAVFKYQDGKIISLETGATKMPK
;
A
#
# COMPACT_ATOMS: atom_id res chain seq x y z
N MET A 1 -13.31 -11.42 3.72
CA MET A 1 -12.43 -10.67 2.79
C MET A 1 -11.00 -10.98 3.15
N SER A 2 -10.14 -11.17 2.16
CA SER A 2 -8.70 -11.33 2.37
C SER A 2 -8.05 -10.03 2.91
N ILE A 3 -6.79 -10.08 3.32
CA ILE A 3 -6.10 -8.93 3.92
C ILE A 3 -5.96 -7.81 2.88
N LEU A 4 -5.57 -8.13 1.65
CA LEU A 4 -5.47 -7.16 0.55
C LEU A 4 -6.82 -6.62 0.14
N ALA A 5 -7.88 -7.43 0.14
CA ALA A 5 -9.22 -6.93 -0.14
C ALA A 5 -9.65 -5.88 0.90
N LYS A 6 -9.39 -6.12 2.20
CA LYS A 6 -9.65 -5.14 3.27
C LYS A 6 -8.76 -3.90 3.12
N TYR A 7 -7.47 -4.07 2.84
CA TYR A 7 -6.52 -2.97 2.64
C TYR A 7 -6.94 -2.08 1.47
N ASN A 8 -7.32 -2.68 0.35
CA ASN A 8 -7.76 -1.95 -0.84
C ASN A 8 -9.05 -1.17 -0.59
N ALA A 9 -10.01 -1.77 0.12
CA ALA A 9 -11.22 -1.06 0.53
C ALA A 9 -10.92 0.12 1.47
N ALA A 10 -10.02 -0.07 2.45
CA ALA A 10 -9.64 0.99 3.39
C ALA A 10 -8.89 2.15 2.71
N MET A 11 -8.00 1.86 1.77
CA MET A 11 -7.30 2.86 0.96
C MET A 11 -8.27 3.65 0.07
N GLU A 12 -9.21 2.97 -0.60
CA GLU A 12 -10.21 3.61 -1.47
C GLU A 12 -11.16 4.52 -0.67
N ALA A 13 -11.66 4.01 0.46
CA ALA A 13 -12.57 4.74 1.33
C ALA A 13 -11.88 5.83 2.16
N LYS A 14 -10.53 5.86 2.17
CA LYS A 14 -9.73 6.66 3.10
C LYS A 14 -10.19 6.46 4.55
N ASP A 15 -10.33 5.20 4.94
CA ASP A 15 -10.79 4.79 6.26
C ASP A 15 -9.59 4.58 7.19
N GLU A 16 -9.28 5.62 7.97
CA GLU A 16 -8.20 5.60 8.95
C GLU A 16 -8.39 4.50 10.02
N ALA A 17 -9.63 4.24 10.44
CA ALA A 17 -9.91 3.23 11.46
C ALA A 17 -9.62 1.82 10.92
N ALA A 18 -10.10 1.53 9.71
CA ALA A 18 -9.82 0.26 9.04
C ALA A 18 -8.31 0.08 8.77
N MET A 19 -7.60 1.12 8.33
CA MET A 19 -6.15 1.07 8.15
C MET A 19 -5.41 0.77 9.47
N ASN A 20 -5.85 1.37 10.58
CA ASN A 20 -5.28 1.09 11.90
C ASN A 20 -5.49 -0.36 12.35
N GLU A 21 -6.60 -0.98 11.96
CA GLU A 21 -6.90 -2.38 12.28
C GLU A 21 -6.07 -3.36 11.44
N ILE A 22 -5.87 -3.04 10.16
CA ILE A 22 -5.20 -3.90 9.16
C ILE A 22 -3.67 -3.85 9.25
N LEU A 23 -3.09 -2.69 9.59
CA LEU A 23 -1.63 -2.54 9.73
C LEU A 23 -1.16 -2.98 11.12
N HIS A 24 -0.09 -3.76 11.18
CA HIS A 24 0.60 -4.11 12.42
C HIS A 24 1.21 -2.85 13.07
N ASP A 25 1.32 -2.81 14.40
CA ASP A 25 1.83 -1.62 15.09
C ASP A 25 3.29 -1.31 14.75
N ASP A 26 4.09 -2.37 14.53
CA ASP A 26 5.47 -2.29 14.03
C ASP A 26 5.59 -2.14 12.51
N TYR A 27 4.51 -1.80 11.80
CA TYR A 27 4.51 -1.75 10.34
C TYR A 27 5.61 -0.86 9.75
N LYS A 28 6.26 -1.37 8.69
CA LYS A 28 7.27 -0.65 7.91
C LYS A 28 6.95 -0.66 6.42
N PHE A 29 6.99 0.52 5.80
CA PHE A 29 6.99 0.66 4.35
C PHE A 29 8.37 1.06 3.86
N THR A 30 9.04 0.19 3.12
CA THR A 30 10.36 0.43 2.54
C THR A 30 10.26 0.94 1.10
N MET A 31 10.74 2.16 0.87
CA MET A 31 10.79 2.80 -0.44
C MET A 31 12.19 2.61 -1.04
N HIS A 32 12.40 1.53 -1.79
CA HIS A 32 13.72 1.17 -2.33
C HIS A 32 14.37 2.27 -3.20
N ALA A 33 13.57 3.05 -3.92
CA ALA A 33 14.08 4.13 -4.78
C ALA A 33 14.75 5.28 -3.99
N SER A 34 14.30 5.56 -2.76
CA SER A 34 14.82 6.64 -1.92
C SER A 34 15.63 6.15 -0.72
N GLY A 35 15.50 4.86 -0.35
CA GLY A 35 16.04 4.30 0.88
C GLY A 35 15.25 4.67 2.15
N ASN A 36 14.13 5.38 2.01
CA ASN A 36 13.31 5.78 3.15
C ASN A 36 12.47 4.60 3.67
N VAL A 37 12.24 4.61 4.99
CA VAL A 37 11.32 3.70 5.66
C VAL A 37 10.29 4.51 6.43
N LEU A 38 9.00 4.29 6.12
CA LEU A 38 7.89 4.95 6.79
C LEU A 38 7.24 4.02 7.81
N GLY A 39 6.79 4.57 8.94
CA GLY A 39 6.01 3.85 9.94
C GLY A 39 4.50 3.88 9.65
N LYS A 40 3.74 3.12 10.45
CA LYS A 40 2.26 3.06 10.38
C LYS A 40 1.60 4.43 10.32
N ALA A 41 1.92 5.32 11.27
CA ALA A 41 1.29 6.64 11.36
C ALA A 41 1.56 7.50 10.13
N ASP A 42 2.79 7.49 9.60
CA ASP A 42 3.17 8.26 8.41
C ASP A 42 2.43 7.77 7.16
N VAL A 43 2.35 6.45 6.99
CA VAL A 43 1.65 5.85 5.83
C VAL A 43 0.15 6.08 5.91
N ILE A 44 -0.47 5.96 7.08
CA ILE A 44 -1.90 6.28 7.26
C ILE A 44 -2.14 7.74 6.92
N LYS A 45 -1.36 8.67 7.49
CA LYS A 45 -1.49 10.10 7.20
C LYS A 45 -1.36 10.39 5.70
N TRP A 46 -0.41 9.75 5.02
CA TRP A 46 -0.21 9.92 3.59
C TRP A 46 -1.38 9.34 2.77
N ALA A 47 -1.86 8.14 3.10
CA ALA A 47 -3.03 7.54 2.49
C ALA A 47 -4.29 8.43 2.63
N MET A 48 -4.48 9.05 3.80
CA MET A 48 -5.61 9.94 4.06
C MET A 48 -5.47 11.32 3.40
N SER A 49 -4.26 11.73 3.00
CA SER A 49 -4.00 13.06 2.42
C SER A 49 -4.71 13.30 1.08
N GLY A 50 -5.14 12.23 0.41
CA GLY A 50 -5.70 12.29 -0.95
C GLY A 50 -4.66 12.49 -2.05
N ASP A 51 -3.37 12.45 -1.72
CA ASP A 51 -2.27 12.44 -2.69
C ASP A 51 -2.22 11.15 -3.50
N ILE A 52 -2.49 10.01 -2.87
CA ILE A 52 -2.42 8.69 -3.51
C ILE A 52 -3.77 8.36 -4.15
N LYS A 53 -3.77 8.10 -5.46
CA LYS A 53 -4.92 7.53 -6.18
C LYS A 53 -4.48 6.23 -6.83
N ARG A 54 -5.23 5.15 -6.60
CA ARG A 54 -4.89 3.80 -7.10
C ARG A 54 -5.96 3.37 -8.10
N ASP A 55 -5.53 2.88 -9.26
CA ASP A 55 -6.40 2.39 -10.34
C ASP A 55 -5.94 1.03 -10.85
N LYS A 56 -6.89 0.26 -11.41
CA LYS A 56 -6.70 -1.10 -11.97
C LYS A 56 -5.89 -2.00 -11.03
N ILE A 57 -6.26 -1.99 -9.75
CA ILE A 57 -5.65 -2.83 -8.71
C ILE A 57 -5.91 -4.30 -9.06
N ARG A 58 -4.85 -5.09 -9.11
CA ARG A 58 -4.90 -6.54 -9.34
C ARG A 58 -4.11 -7.23 -8.24
N VAL A 59 -4.80 -8.01 -7.41
CA VAL A 59 -4.13 -8.96 -6.52
C VAL A 59 -3.62 -10.12 -7.38
N ILE A 60 -2.30 -10.28 -7.41
CA ILE A 60 -1.61 -11.32 -8.20
C ILE A 60 -1.55 -12.61 -7.40
N PHE A 61 -1.24 -12.50 -6.12
CA PHE A 61 -1.13 -13.62 -5.19
C PHE A 61 -1.41 -13.16 -3.77
N GLU A 62 -2.01 -14.02 -2.96
CA GLU A 62 -2.20 -13.79 -1.53
C GLU A 62 -2.31 -15.13 -0.79
N ASN A 63 -1.61 -15.25 0.34
CA ASN A 63 -1.81 -16.28 1.35
C ASN A 63 -1.67 -15.66 2.76
N ASP A 64 -1.51 -16.47 3.80
CA ASP A 64 -1.44 -15.99 5.19
C ASP A 64 -0.09 -15.34 5.55
N GLU A 65 0.92 -15.39 4.68
CA GLU A 65 2.27 -14.86 4.93
C GLU A 65 2.64 -13.68 4.01
N ILE A 66 2.19 -13.70 2.76
CA ILE A 66 2.60 -12.74 1.73
C ILE A 66 1.45 -12.41 0.77
N GLY A 67 1.40 -11.16 0.34
CA GLY A 67 0.54 -10.68 -0.72
C GLY A 67 1.33 -9.92 -1.77
N VAL A 68 0.91 -10.07 -3.03
CA VAL A 68 1.48 -9.32 -4.15
C VAL A 68 0.35 -8.74 -4.95
N GLU A 69 0.42 -7.43 -5.21
CA GLU A 69 -0.51 -6.77 -6.11
C GLU A 69 0.24 -5.87 -7.09
N HIS A 70 -0.48 -5.51 -8.16
CA HIS A 70 -0.07 -4.50 -9.11
C HIS A 70 -1.18 -3.46 -9.26
N ALA A 71 -0.83 -2.18 -9.23
CA ALA A 71 -1.75 -1.07 -9.47
C ALA A 71 -1.08 0.06 -10.26
N PHE A 72 -1.88 0.90 -10.91
CA PHE A 72 -1.42 2.21 -11.37
C PHE A 72 -1.68 3.21 -10.24
N VAL A 73 -0.67 3.96 -9.85
CA VAL A 73 -0.75 4.95 -8.76
C VAL A 73 -0.46 6.32 -9.32
N SER A 74 -1.40 7.25 -9.17
CA SER A 74 -1.24 8.64 -9.56
C SER A 74 -1.16 9.55 -8.32
N PHE A 75 -0.34 10.59 -8.43
CA PHE A 75 -0.06 11.54 -7.35
C PHE A 75 -0.53 12.95 -7.71
N ASN A 76 -0.66 13.84 -6.72
CA ASN A 76 -1.11 15.22 -6.97
C ASN A 76 -0.10 16.06 -7.77
N ASP A 77 1.16 15.62 -7.85
CA ASP A 77 2.19 16.23 -8.69
C ASP A 77 2.04 15.89 -10.20
N GLY A 78 1.02 15.09 -10.54
CA GLY A 78 0.71 14.67 -11.91
C GLY A 78 1.53 13.49 -12.41
N ASN A 79 2.38 12.88 -11.59
CA ASN A 79 3.07 11.65 -11.94
C ASN A 79 2.14 10.45 -11.80
N THR A 80 2.33 9.45 -12.67
CA THR A 80 1.69 8.14 -12.56
C THR A 80 2.74 7.06 -12.64
N GLU A 81 2.61 6.03 -11.81
CA GLU A 81 3.55 4.92 -11.72
C GLU A 81 2.79 3.59 -11.79
N ALA A 82 3.32 2.63 -12.53
CA ALA A 82 2.93 1.22 -12.39
C ALA A 82 3.69 0.64 -11.20
N VAL A 83 2.97 0.27 -10.15
CA VAL A 83 3.52 -0.16 -8.87
C VAL A 83 3.23 -1.64 -8.67
N MET A 84 4.30 -2.42 -8.46
CA MET A 84 4.21 -3.71 -7.80
C MET A 84 4.44 -3.53 -6.31
N ALA A 85 3.51 -4.01 -5.50
CA ALA A 85 3.57 -3.95 -4.05
C ALA A 85 3.63 -5.36 -3.48
N VAL A 86 4.61 -5.60 -2.61
CA VAL A 86 4.80 -6.86 -1.88
C VAL A 86 4.53 -6.59 -0.40
N PHE A 87 3.53 -7.28 0.12
CA PHE A 87 3.09 -7.19 1.51
C PHE A 87 3.53 -8.43 2.25
N LYS A 88 4.05 -8.28 3.46
CA LYS A 88 4.21 -9.39 4.40
C LYS A 88 3.19 -9.28 5.52
N TYR A 89 2.76 -10.43 6.00
CA TYR A 89 1.79 -10.54 7.07
C TYR A 89 2.39 -11.12 8.34
N GLN A 90 1.88 -10.65 9.46
CA GLN A 90 2.16 -11.19 10.79
C GLN A 90 0.91 -10.99 11.63
N ASP A 91 0.50 -12.02 12.38
CA ASP A 91 -0.66 -11.97 13.27
C ASP A 91 -1.95 -11.52 12.58
N GLY A 92 -2.12 -11.91 11.30
CA GLY A 92 -3.27 -11.53 10.47
C GLY A 92 -3.30 -10.06 10.02
N LYS A 93 -2.20 -9.33 10.20
CA LYS A 93 -2.02 -7.92 9.85
C LYS A 93 -0.85 -7.72 8.90
N ILE A 94 -0.81 -6.59 8.21
CA ILE A 94 0.32 -6.22 7.35
C ILE A 94 1.47 -5.71 8.22
N ILE A 95 2.60 -6.41 8.23
CA ILE A 95 3.81 -6.02 8.97
C ILE A 95 4.78 -5.23 8.11
N SER A 96 4.83 -5.48 6.80
CA SER A 96 5.69 -4.71 5.92
C SER A 96 5.13 -4.58 4.52
N LEU A 97 5.50 -3.49 3.87
CA LEU A 97 5.29 -3.24 2.46
C LEU A 97 6.63 -2.85 1.83
N GLU A 98 6.87 -3.32 0.62
CA GLU A 98 7.90 -2.80 -0.27
C GLU A 98 7.35 -2.68 -1.69
N THR A 99 7.89 -1.72 -2.44
CA THR A 99 7.41 -1.44 -3.79
C THR A 99 8.52 -1.39 -4.82
N GLY A 100 8.19 -1.86 -6.03
CA GLY A 100 8.87 -1.52 -7.27
C GLY A 100 7.95 -0.64 -8.10
N ALA A 101 8.39 0.58 -8.43
CA ALA A 101 7.61 1.56 -9.17
C ALA A 101 8.27 1.87 -10.53
N THR A 102 7.47 1.83 -11.59
CA THR A 102 7.89 2.22 -12.94
C THR A 102 7.13 3.46 -13.36
N LYS A 103 7.83 4.56 -13.64
CA LYS A 103 7.21 5.80 -14.11
C LYS A 103 6.51 5.60 -15.44
N MET A 104 5.27 6.04 -15.53
CA MET A 104 4.49 6.01 -16.77
C MET A 104 4.76 7.27 -17.60
N PRO A 105 4.70 7.18 -18.94
CA PRO A 105 4.68 8.36 -19.80
C PRO A 105 3.52 9.30 -19.44
N LYS A 106 3.75 10.60 -19.63
CA LYS A 106 2.72 11.64 -19.48
C LYS A 106 1.92 11.79 -20.76
#